data_AF-R7XD69-F1
#
_entry.id   AF-R7XD69-F1
#
_cell.length_a   1.000
_cell.length_b   1.000
_cell.length_c   1.000
_cell.angle_alpha   90.00
_cell.angle_beta   90.00
_cell.angle_gamma   90.00
#
_symmetry.space_group_name_H-M   'P 1'
#
loop_
_entity.id
_entity.type
_entity.pdbx_description
1 polymer ?
#
loop_
_entity_poly.entity_id
_entity_poly.type
_entity_poly.pdbx_seq_one_letter_code
_entity_poly.pdbx_strand_id
1 'polypeptide(L)'
;MQTIEFNVNGRRVSGACADRTHLGDFLRDTHRLTGTHLGCEHGVCGACTVLLDDKPVRSCITFAAACQGADIVTVEGYQDDAVMAGLRAAFNQHHALQCGFCTPGMLATARDIVLRLPDADDATIRHELSGNLCRCTGYMGIVAAIRSVLDARRATAGVIARHAAGAAPAEAPFTGFAVADEALGTLPHLAAGTGAEAERSADRKGWSRIEGGFTVPYTLDAVWAFMADLPAVAGCLPGAVLTEMEGEKVKGHIAIKFGPMSARFEGAARLQRDDANKRGVLKGAGQDSLSNSKAAGDIAYQLKALAAHETEVAVDLQYSLQGPLAQFSRSGLVRDFVRRMIADFGKSVARRMDPTLSDAERSQAVRLNPAAMFFGVLWERVKRWFGAR
;
A
#
# COMPACT_ATOMS: atom_id res chain seq x y z
N MET A 1 -16.62 34.86 12.25
CA MET A 1 -15.31 34.78 12.91
C MET A 1 -15.60 34.75 14.40
N GLN A 2 -15.24 33.67 15.07
CA GLN A 2 -15.53 33.42 16.48
C GLN A 2 -14.23 33.38 17.27
N THR A 3 -14.26 33.79 18.53
CA THR A 3 -13.12 33.64 19.43
C THR A 3 -13.17 32.24 20.03
N ILE A 4 -12.12 31.47 19.78
CA ILE A 4 -11.97 30.11 20.33
C ILE A 4 -10.85 30.10 21.35
N GLU A 5 -10.91 29.15 22.26
CA GLU A 5 -9.98 29.03 23.37
C GLU A 5 -9.73 27.56 23.71
N PHE A 6 -8.47 27.21 23.94
CA PHE A 6 -8.03 25.88 24.34
C PHE A 6 -6.63 25.96 24.95
N ASN A 7 -6.11 24.85 25.46
CA ASN A 7 -4.76 24.78 25.99
C ASN A 7 -3.80 24.28 24.92
N VAL A 8 -2.67 24.95 24.74
CA VAL A 8 -1.58 24.49 23.88
C VAL A 8 -0.29 24.44 24.69
N ASN A 9 0.33 23.26 24.74
CA ASN A 9 1.58 23.02 25.47
C ASN A 9 1.50 23.48 26.93
N GLY A 10 0.38 23.18 27.61
CA GLY A 10 0.12 23.56 29.00
C GLY A 10 -0.23 25.03 29.23
N ARG A 11 -0.40 25.83 28.16
CA ARG A 11 -0.77 27.25 28.24
C ARG A 11 -2.12 27.51 27.60
N ARG A 12 -2.99 28.20 28.32
CA ARG A 12 -4.27 28.68 27.78
C ARG A 12 -4.02 29.70 26.67
N VAL A 13 -4.60 29.47 25.50
CA VAL A 13 -4.51 30.36 24.34
C VAL A 13 -5.89 30.66 23.79
N SER A 14 -6.05 31.86 23.22
CA SER A 14 -7.29 32.31 22.58
C SER A 14 -6.99 33.03 21.28
N GLY A 15 -7.88 32.93 20.30
CA GLY A 15 -7.74 33.65 19.04
C GLY A 15 -9.02 33.72 18.24
N ALA A 16 -9.14 34.75 17.41
CA ALA A 16 -10.23 34.85 16.45
C ALA A 16 -9.99 33.87 15.29
N CYS A 17 -11.01 33.10 14.96
CA CYS A 17 -10.95 31.99 14.03
C CYS A 17 -12.17 32.01 13.10
N ALA A 18 -11.97 31.72 11.81
CA ALA A 18 -13.07 31.39 10.92
C ALA A 18 -13.45 29.91 11.10
N ASP A 19 -14.72 29.56 10.88
CA ASP A 19 -15.19 28.18 11.12
C ASP A 19 -14.47 27.13 10.27
N ARG A 20 -13.95 27.57 9.11
CA ARG A 20 -13.18 26.75 8.17
C ARG A 20 -11.69 26.64 8.48
N THR A 21 -11.17 27.36 9.47
CA THR A 21 -9.73 27.36 9.76
C THR A 21 -9.31 26.02 10.33
N HIS A 22 -8.31 25.40 9.73
CA HIS A 22 -7.73 24.16 10.24
C HIS A 22 -6.86 24.41 11.47
N LEU A 23 -6.80 23.43 12.36
CA LEU A 23 -6.00 23.51 13.60
C LEU A 23 -4.52 23.76 13.28
N GLY A 24 -4.01 23.11 12.24
CA GLY A 24 -2.62 23.31 11.80
C GLY A 24 -2.32 24.76 11.43
N ASP A 25 -3.21 25.41 10.68
CA ASP A 25 -3.08 26.82 10.31
C ASP A 25 -3.16 27.73 11.52
N PHE A 26 -4.11 27.48 12.43
CA PHE A 26 -4.27 28.28 13.64
C PHE A 26 -3.02 28.23 14.53
N LEU A 27 -2.47 27.03 14.75
CA LEU A 27 -1.25 26.86 15.55
C LEU A 27 -0.04 27.60 14.92
N ARG A 28 0.11 27.49 13.59
CA ARG A 28 1.26 28.04 12.86
C ARG A 28 1.17 29.55 12.62
N ASP A 29 0.02 30.03 12.19
CA ASP A 29 -0.13 31.41 11.71
C ASP A 29 -0.52 32.35 12.84
N THR A 30 -1.41 31.92 13.73
CA THR A 30 -1.87 32.73 14.88
C THR A 30 -0.91 32.64 16.05
N HIS A 31 -0.46 31.43 16.41
CA HIS A 31 0.39 31.21 17.60
C HIS A 31 1.86 30.98 17.30
N ARG A 32 2.28 30.98 16.02
CA ARG A 32 3.68 30.85 15.59
C ARG A 32 4.37 29.57 16.07
N LEU A 33 3.60 28.50 16.31
CA LEU A 33 4.10 27.16 16.62
C LEU A 33 4.39 26.41 15.31
N THR A 34 5.49 26.80 14.67
CA THR A 34 5.83 26.40 13.30
C THR A 34 6.50 25.04 13.17
N GLY A 35 6.80 24.36 14.29
CA GLY A 35 7.31 22.99 14.30
C GLY A 35 6.31 21.97 13.76
N THR A 36 5.00 22.24 13.84
CA THR A 36 4.00 21.42 13.14
C THR A 36 4.03 21.76 11.66
N HIS A 37 4.29 20.80 10.77
CA HIS A 37 4.40 21.06 9.33
C HIS A 37 3.15 20.65 8.55
N LEU A 38 2.82 21.44 7.52
CA LEU A 38 1.75 21.14 6.56
C LEU A 38 2.40 20.71 5.24
N GLY A 39 2.22 19.44 4.86
CA GLY A 39 2.84 18.90 3.65
C GLY A 39 1.85 18.47 2.57
N CYS A 40 0.61 18.18 2.94
CA CYS A 40 -0.35 17.58 2.02
C CYS A 40 -1.78 18.14 2.18
N GLU A 41 -2.17 18.52 3.42
CA GLU A 41 -3.44 19.21 3.72
C GLU A 41 -4.70 18.40 3.42
N HIS A 42 -4.57 17.07 3.38
CA HIS A 42 -5.65 16.12 3.14
C HIS A 42 -5.49 14.84 3.99
N GLY A 43 -4.75 14.93 5.11
CA GLY A 43 -4.62 13.87 6.12
C GLY A 43 -3.64 12.73 5.80
N VAL A 44 -3.01 12.73 4.62
CA VAL A 44 -2.22 11.59 4.11
C VAL A 44 -0.80 11.51 4.70
N CYS A 45 -0.07 12.63 4.78
CA CYS A 45 1.38 12.59 5.03
C CYS A 45 1.79 12.54 6.50
N GLY A 46 0.91 12.92 7.43
CA GLY A 46 1.18 12.92 8.87
C GLY A 46 2.20 13.93 9.40
N ALA A 47 2.79 14.78 8.56
CA ALA A 47 3.71 15.84 9.02
C ALA A 47 3.06 16.82 10.01
N CYS A 48 1.72 16.95 9.95
CA CYS A 48 0.91 17.85 10.76
C CYS A 48 0.42 17.22 12.09
N THR A 49 0.97 16.08 12.49
CA THR A 49 0.49 15.37 13.69
C THR A 49 0.81 16.13 14.95
N VAL A 50 -0.23 16.38 15.74
CA VAL A 50 -0.17 16.93 17.10
C VAL A 50 -0.94 15.98 18.02
N LEU A 51 -0.80 16.13 19.34
CA LEU A 51 -1.70 15.47 20.28
C LEU A 51 -2.88 16.37 20.56
N LEU A 52 -4.08 15.81 20.56
CA LEU A 52 -5.31 16.42 21.02
C LEU A 52 -5.91 15.46 22.05
N ASP A 53 -6.03 15.91 23.29
CA ASP A 53 -6.42 15.11 24.45
C ASP A 53 -5.63 13.79 24.53
N ASP A 54 -4.30 13.93 24.49
CA ASP A 54 -3.29 12.86 24.47
C ASP A 54 -3.34 11.88 23.27
N LYS A 55 -4.19 12.12 22.27
CA LYS A 55 -4.30 11.27 21.08
C LYS A 55 -3.70 11.95 19.84
N PRO A 56 -2.93 11.22 19.01
CA PRO A 56 -2.40 11.79 17.78
C PRO A 56 -3.52 12.10 16.77
N VAL A 57 -3.55 13.34 16.29
CA VAL A 57 -4.53 13.82 15.31
C VAL A 57 -3.86 14.57 14.15
N ARG A 58 -4.52 14.56 12.99
CA ARG A 58 -4.08 15.31 11.80
C ARG A 58 -4.60 16.74 11.86
N SER A 59 -3.78 17.67 12.33
CA SER A 59 -4.21 19.07 12.51
C SER A 59 -4.66 19.76 11.20
N CYS A 60 -4.20 19.31 10.03
CA CYS A 60 -4.61 19.86 8.73
C CYS A 60 -6.05 19.51 8.30
N ILE A 61 -6.70 18.52 8.92
CA ILE A 61 -8.09 18.14 8.63
C ILE A 61 -8.99 18.21 9.87
N THR A 62 -8.45 18.75 10.97
CA THR A 62 -9.20 19.07 12.18
C THR A 62 -9.51 20.56 12.16
N PHE A 63 -10.75 20.97 12.35
CA PHE A 63 -11.08 22.40 12.47
C PHE A 63 -10.70 22.93 13.85
N ALA A 64 -10.07 24.10 13.90
CA ALA A 64 -9.68 24.72 15.17
C ALA A 64 -10.91 25.01 16.05
N ALA A 65 -12.03 25.42 15.43
CA ALA A 65 -13.30 25.66 16.11
C ALA A 65 -13.89 24.42 16.80
N ALA A 66 -13.56 23.22 16.33
CA ALA A 66 -14.01 21.97 16.95
C ALA A 66 -13.15 21.58 18.17
N CYS A 67 -12.05 22.30 18.44
CA CYS A 67 -11.10 22.00 19.51
C CYS A 67 -11.29 22.90 20.74
N GLN A 68 -12.45 23.56 20.88
CA GLN A 68 -12.76 24.42 22.02
C GLN A 68 -12.56 23.67 23.34
N GLY A 69 -11.74 24.22 24.24
CA GLY A 69 -11.44 23.66 25.55
C GLY A 69 -10.53 22.43 25.56
N ALA A 70 -10.05 21.95 24.41
CA ALA A 70 -9.21 20.77 24.32
C ALA A 70 -7.76 21.03 24.81
N ASP A 71 -7.04 19.96 25.14
CA ASP A 71 -5.62 20.02 25.44
C ASP A 71 -4.80 19.59 24.21
N ILE A 72 -3.97 20.50 23.70
CA ILE A 72 -3.19 20.31 22.48
C ILE A 72 -1.70 20.33 22.80
N VAL A 73 -0.96 19.34 22.30
CA VAL A 73 0.51 19.30 22.43
C VAL A 73 1.18 19.21 21.07
N THR A 74 2.03 20.19 20.78
CA THR A 74 2.86 20.27 19.58
C THR A 74 4.30 19.84 19.88
N VAL A 75 5.17 19.78 18.87
CA VAL A 75 6.57 19.37 19.05
C VAL A 75 7.35 20.25 20.04
N GLU A 76 6.95 21.51 20.15
CA GLU A 76 7.49 22.52 21.06
C GLU A 76 7.15 22.24 22.54
N GLY A 77 6.07 21.51 22.81
CA GLY A 77 5.58 21.23 24.17
C GLY A 77 6.24 20.05 24.89
N TYR A 78 7.14 19.31 24.22
CA TYR A 78 7.70 18.06 24.76
C TYR A 78 8.98 18.23 25.59
N GLN A 79 9.25 19.41 26.16
CA GLN A 79 10.52 19.66 26.87
C GLN A 79 10.73 18.74 28.07
N ASP A 80 9.70 18.57 28.90
CA ASP A 80 9.77 17.77 30.13
C ASP A 80 9.29 16.32 29.94
N ASP A 81 9.13 15.88 28.69
CA ASP A 81 8.66 14.55 28.38
C ASP A 81 9.82 13.55 28.24
N ALA A 82 9.95 12.66 29.23
CA ALA A 82 11.01 11.66 29.29
C ALA A 82 11.00 10.68 28.10
N VAL A 83 9.82 10.36 27.54
CA VAL A 83 9.71 9.51 26.34
C VAL A 83 10.30 10.25 25.14
N MET A 84 9.96 11.53 25.00
CA MET A 84 10.46 12.37 23.91
C MET A 84 11.94 12.67 24.01
N ALA A 85 12.48 12.83 25.22
CA ALA A 85 13.93 12.92 25.42
C ALA A 85 14.64 11.67 24.88
N GLY A 86 14.12 10.48 25.21
CA GLY A 86 14.63 9.21 24.69
C GLY A 86 14.49 9.09 23.17
N LEU A 87 13.32 9.44 22.62
CA LEU A 87 13.07 9.41 21.18
C LEU A 87 13.98 10.39 20.42
N ARG A 88 14.21 11.61 20.91
CA ARG A 88 15.11 12.57 20.26
C ARG A 88 16.54 12.06 20.23
N ALA A 89 17.02 11.48 21.33
CA ALA A 89 18.35 10.86 21.39
C ALA A 89 18.46 9.67 20.41
N ALA A 90 17.48 8.77 20.42
CA ALA A 90 17.45 7.62 19.51
C ALA A 90 17.34 8.03 18.04
N PHE A 91 16.53 9.05 17.72
CA PHE A 91 16.40 9.56 16.36
C PHE A 91 17.73 10.11 15.83
N ASN A 92 18.54 10.73 16.69
CA ASN A 92 19.88 11.17 16.34
C ASN A 92 20.82 9.97 16.10
N GLN A 93 20.88 9.04 17.06
CA GLN A 93 21.78 7.88 17.05
C GLN A 93 21.54 6.94 15.85
N HIS A 94 20.28 6.76 15.46
CA HIS A 94 19.88 5.87 14.37
C HIS A 94 19.68 6.58 13.02
N HIS A 95 20.13 7.84 12.89
CA HIS A 95 19.95 8.65 11.67
C HIS A 95 18.50 8.66 11.16
N ALA A 96 17.55 8.78 12.09
CA ALA A 96 16.11 8.72 11.83
C ALA A 96 15.53 10.03 11.27
N LEU A 97 16.38 11.02 10.97
CA LEU A 97 16.00 12.26 10.29
C LEU A 97 17.10 12.72 9.33
N GLN A 98 16.68 13.43 8.28
CA GLN A 98 17.60 14.11 7.34
C GLN A 98 17.14 15.55 7.13
N CYS A 99 16.16 15.80 6.24
CA CYS A 99 15.63 17.14 6.00
C CYS A 99 14.85 17.74 7.19
N GLY A 100 14.45 16.90 8.16
CA GLY A 100 13.71 17.32 9.35
C GLY A 100 12.21 17.56 9.15
N PHE A 101 11.71 17.60 7.90
CA PHE A 101 10.34 18.03 7.64
C PHE A 101 9.26 17.10 8.22
N CYS A 102 9.41 15.78 8.12
CA CYS A 102 8.44 14.86 8.72
C CYS A 102 8.67 14.64 10.22
N THR A 103 9.82 15.05 10.76
CA THR A 103 10.29 14.66 12.10
C THR A 103 9.34 15.05 13.23
N PRO A 104 8.73 16.25 13.26
CA PRO A 104 7.77 16.62 14.30
C PRO A 104 6.58 15.67 14.41
N GLY A 105 5.89 15.40 13.29
CA GLY A 105 4.77 14.45 13.27
C GLY A 105 5.19 13.00 13.51
N MET A 106 6.38 12.63 13.04
CA MET A 106 6.98 11.31 13.28
C MET A 106 7.26 11.09 14.78
N LEU A 107 7.80 12.10 15.48
CA LEU A 107 8.05 12.05 16.92
C LEU A 107 6.75 11.96 17.72
N ALA A 108 5.73 12.76 17.38
CA ALA A 108 4.42 12.70 18.04
C ALA A 108 3.81 11.29 17.93
N THR A 109 3.89 10.68 16.75
CA THR A 109 3.42 9.31 16.53
C THR A 109 4.28 8.28 17.24
N ALA A 110 5.61 8.43 17.20
CA ALA A 110 6.54 7.54 17.90
C ALA A 110 6.31 7.53 19.42
N ARG A 111 6.01 8.70 20.01
CA ARG A 111 5.65 8.82 21.42
C ARG A 111 4.41 8.02 21.75
N ASP A 112 3.35 8.15 20.94
CA ASP A 112 2.11 7.37 21.10
C ASP A 112 2.38 5.86 21.00
N ILE A 113 3.17 5.41 20.01
CA ILE A 113 3.58 3.99 19.89
C ILE A 113 4.27 3.51 21.17
N VAL A 114 5.26 4.26 21.67
CA VAL A 114 6.04 3.87 22.84
C VAL A 114 5.18 3.77 24.11
N LEU A 115 4.18 4.62 24.25
CA LEU A 115 3.29 4.64 25.41
C LEU A 115 2.20 3.58 25.34
N ARG A 116 1.59 3.41 24.17
CA ARG A 116 0.43 2.55 23.96
C ARG A 116 0.79 1.10 23.68
N LEU A 117 1.96 0.86 23.07
CA LEU A 117 2.39 -0.46 22.58
C LEU A 117 3.81 -0.79 23.08
N PRO A 118 4.01 -1.04 24.39
CA PRO A 118 5.34 -1.27 24.98
C PRO A 118 6.05 -2.51 24.41
N ASP A 119 5.31 -3.43 23.78
CA ASP A 119 5.84 -4.65 23.19
C ASP A 119 5.93 -4.66 21.66
N ALA A 120 5.70 -3.51 21.02
CA ALA A 120 5.72 -3.41 19.56
C ALA A 120 7.04 -3.95 18.95
N ASP A 121 6.88 -4.84 17.98
CA ASP A 121 7.96 -5.30 17.12
C ASP A 121 8.13 -4.38 15.90
N ASP A 122 9.17 -4.62 15.10
CA ASP A 122 9.45 -3.82 13.90
C ASP A 122 8.25 -3.78 12.94
N ALA A 123 7.50 -4.88 12.81
CA ALA A 123 6.34 -4.95 11.94
C ALA A 123 5.19 -4.07 12.47
N THR A 124 4.94 -4.10 13.77
CA THR A 124 3.96 -3.27 14.47
C THR A 124 4.34 -1.80 14.37
N ILE A 125 5.60 -1.45 14.66
CA ILE A 125 6.10 -0.08 14.56
C ILE A 125 5.89 0.46 13.14
N ARG A 126 6.24 -0.32 12.11
CA ARG A 126 6.07 0.08 10.70
C ARG A 126 4.61 0.35 10.36
N HIS A 127 3.70 -0.44 10.91
CA HIS A 127 2.29 -0.24 10.67
C HIS A 127 1.77 1.03 11.34
N GLU A 128 2.08 1.25 12.61
CA GLU A 128 1.63 2.44 13.32
C GLU A 128 2.22 3.72 12.69
N LEU A 129 3.38 3.62 12.05
CA LEU A 129 3.98 4.69 11.27
C LEU A 129 3.40 4.85 9.85
N SER A 130 2.49 3.98 9.39
CA SER A 130 1.97 4.00 8.01
C SER A 130 1.32 5.33 7.61
N GLY A 131 0.82 6.09 8.59
CA GLY A 131 0.27 7.41 8.39
C GLY A 131 1.29 8.57 8.39
N ASN A 132 2.58 8.31 8.59
CA ASN A 132 3.63 9.34 8.59
C ASN A 132 4.63 9.10 7.45
N LEU A 133 4.54 9.92 6.41
CA LEU A 133 5.37 9.77 5.22
C LEU A 133 6.72 10.47 5.41
N CYS A 134 7.79 9.72 5.16
CA CYS A 134 9.15 10.23 5.08
C CYS A 134 9.72 9.98 3.68
N ARG A 135 10.29 11.02 3.06
CA ARG A 135 10.92 10.89 1.74
C ARG A 135 12.43 10.64 1.77
N CYS A 136 13.06 10.88 2.93
CA CYS A 136 14.52 10.93 3.01
C CYS A 136 15.13 9.65 3.59
N THR A 137 14.55 9.08 4.65
CA THR A 137 15.25 8.08 5.49
C THR A 137 15.06 6.63 5.03
N GLY A 138 14.05 6.34 4.23
CA GLY A 138 13.65 4.95 3.95
C GLY A 138 13.14 4.19 5.18
N TYR A 139 12.79 4.89 6.26
CA TYR A 139 12.18 4.41 7.52
C TYR A 139 13.03 3.51 8.42
N MET A 140 14.11 2.90 7.95
CA MET A 140 14.89 1.94 8.75
C MET A 140 15.41 2.56 10.07
N GLY A 141 16.02 3.74 10.00
CA GLY A 141 16.51 4.46 11.18
C GLY A 141 15.40 4.88 12.15
N ILE A 142 14.22 5.21 11.61
CA ILE A 142 13.04 5.59 12.42
C ILE A 142 12.53 4.38 13.22
N VAL A 143 12.38 3.24 12.55
CA VAL A 143 11.94 2.00 13.20
C VAL A 143 12.95 1.57 14.27
N ALA A 144 14.25 1.59 13.93
CA ALA A 144 15.32 1.27 14.87
C ALA A 144 15.34 2.21 16.09
N ALA A 145 15.12 3.52 15.90
CA ALA A 145 15.05 4.48 16.99
C ALA A 145 13.90 4.19 17.95
N ILE A 146 12.71 3.93 17.43
CA ILE A 146 11.54 3.59 18.25
C ILE A 146 11.76 2.27 18.98
N ARG A 147 12.28 1.26 18.28
CA ARG A 147 12.58 -0.05 18.87
C ARG A 147 13.57 0.06 20.02
N SER A 148 14.65 0.83 19.85
CA SER A 148 15.66 1.09 20.88
C SER A 148 15.04 1.72 22.14
N VAL A 149 14.11 2.67 21.99
CA VAL A 149 13.41 3.27 23.13
C VAL A 149 12.47 2.27 23.83
N LEU A 150 11.75 1.44 23.09
CA LEU A 150 10.92 0.35 23.65
C LEU A 150 11.77 -0.64 24.45
N ASP A 151 12.90 -1.08 23.88
CA ASP A 151 13.84 -1.99 24.54
C ASP A 151 14.42 -1.39 25.83
N ALA A 152 14.84 -0.12 25.80
CA ALA A 152 15.34 0.57 26.99
C ALA A 152 14.27 0.71 28.09
N ARG A 153 13.02 0.99 27.72
CA ARG A 153 11.91 1.07 28.70
C ARG A 153 11.60 -0.28 29.31
N ARG A 154 11.64 -1.37 28.53
CA ARG A 154 11.46 -2.72 29.05
C ARG A 154 12.58 -3.15 29.98
N ALA A 155 13.84 -2.80 29.66
CA ALA A 155 14.96 -3.06 30.56
C ALA A 155 14.76 -2.36 31.91
N THR A 156 14.36 -1.08 31.90
CA THR A 156 14.08 -0.32 33.11
C THR A 156 12.87 -0.89 33.88
N ALA A 157 11.79 -1.27 33.18
CA ALA A 157 10.63 -1.91 33.81
C ALA A 157 10.97 -3.28 34.44
N GLY A 158 11.82 -4.07 33.79
CA GLY A 158 12.33 -5.34 34.32
C GLY A 158 13.23 -5.16 35.54
N VAL A 159 14.02 -4.09 35.60
CA VAL A 159 14.81 -3.72 36.78
C VAL A 159 13.89 -3.29 37.94
N ILE A 160 12.85 -2.50 37.67
CA ILE A 160 11.86 -2.10 38.68
C ILE A 160 11.08 -3.32 39.19
N ALA A 161 10.62 -4.21 38.30
CA ALA A 161 9.90 -5.43 38.68
C ALA A 161 10.76 -6.38 39.54
N ARG A 162 12.06 -6.48 39.26
CA ARG A 162 13.02 -7.24 40.09
C ARG A 162 13.22 -6.62 41.47
N HIS A 163 13.16 -5.30 41.60
CA HIS A 163 13.19 -4.61 42.89
C HIS A 163 11.83 -4.65 43.63
N ALA A 164 10.72 -4.76 42.90
CA ALA A 164 9.35 -4.80 43.45
C ALA A 164 8.88 -6.22 43.85
N ALA A 165 9.58 -7.29 43.46
CA ALA A 165 9.24 -8.69 43.77
C ALA A 165 9.30 -9.08 45.27
N GLY A 166 9.39 -8.11 46.18
CA GLY A 166 9.24 -8.29 47.63
C GLY A 166 7.80 -8.17 48.15
N ALA A 167 6.81 -7.83 47.33
CA ALA A 167 5.41 -7.77 47.76
C ALA A 167 4.47 -8.08 46.59
N ALA A 168 3.80 -9.24 46.64
CA ALA A 168 2.79 -9.62 45.66
C ALA A 168 1.38 -9.33 46.16
N PRO A 169 0.49 -8.81 45.31
CA PRO A 169 -0.93 -9.11 45.39
C PRO A 169 -1.37 -10.00 44.21
N ALA A 170 -2.37 -10.83 44.48
CA ALA A 170 -2.96 -11.79 43.56
C ALA A 170 -3.96 -11.11 42.61
N GLU A 171 -3.92 -11.47 41.31
CA GLU A 171 -4.97 -11.12 40.35
C GLU A 171 -5.69 -12.39 39.86
N ALA A 172 -7.02 -12.33 39.84
CA ALA A 172 -7.89 -13.35 39.26
C ALA A 172 -8.03 -13.13 37.74
N PRO A 173 -8.08 -14.19 36.92
CA PRO A 173 -8.16 -14.05 35.48
C PRO A 173 -9.58 -13.70 35.02
N PHE A 174 -9.65 -12.79 34.04
CA PHE A 174 -10.85 -12.50 33.26
C PHE A 174 -11.18 -13.68 32.33
N THR A 175 -12.41 -14.22 32.42
CA THR A 175 -12.93 -15.22 31.48
C THR A 175 -13.76 -14.52 30.40
N GLY A 176 -13.26 -14.51 29.16
CA GLY A 176 -13.94 -13.89 28.01
C GLY A 176 -15.23 -14.59 27.59
N PHE A 177 -15.97 -13.96 26.69
CA PHE A 177 -17.22 -14.48 26.11
C PHE A 177 -16.94 -15.45 24.95
N ALA A 178 -17.69 -16.56 24.90
CA ALA A 178 -17.66 -17.51 23.78
C ALA A 178 -18.46 -16.97 22.59
N VAL A 179 -17.81 -16.88 21.43
CA VAL A 179 -18.47 -16.58 20.16
C VAL A 179 -18.98 -17.90 19.58
N ALA A 180 -20.29 -18.00 19.34
CA ALA A 180 -20.90 -19.12 18.64
C ALA A 180 -20.50 -19.06 17.17
N ASP A 181 -19.84 -20.11 16.72
CA ASP A 181 -19.40 -20.31 15.34
C ASP A 181 -20.55 -20.96 14.55
N GLU A 182 -21.26 -20.18 13.73
CA GLU A 182 -22.15 -20.71 12.69
C GLU A 182 -21.62 -20.31 11.31
N ALA A 183 -20.88 -21.26 10.74
CA ALA A 183 -20.83 -21.69 9.35
C ALA A 183 -21.21 -20.65 8.27
N LEU A 184 -20.19 -20.04 7.67
CA LEU A 184 -20.21 -19.64 6.27
C LEU A 184 -19.21 -20.51 5.49
N GLY A 185 -19.76 -21.27 4.54
CA GLY A 185 -19.09 -22.31 3.78
C GLY A 185 -17.79 -21.88 3.10
N THR A 186 -16.83 -22.80 3.15
CA THR A 186 -15.49 -22.69 2.57
C THR A 186 -15.58 -22.74 1.04
N LEU A 187 -15.14 -21.67 0.37
CA LEU A 187 -14.76 -21.72 -1.04
C LEU A 187 -13.26 -22.07 -1.14
N PRO A 188 -12.82 -22.83 -2.17
CA PRO A 188 -11.41 -23.22 -2.30
C PRO A 188 -10.53 -21.98 -2.52
N HIS A 189 -9.54 -21.80 -1.63
CA HIS A 189 -8.47 -20.83 -1.82
C HIS A 189 -7.52 -21.30 -2.92
N LEU A 190 -7.49 -20.59 -4.05
CA LEU A 190 -6.43 -20.70 -5.05
C LEU A 190 -5.13 -20.10 -4.47
N ALA A 191 -4.07 -20.91 -4.42
CA ALA A 191 -2.76 -20.48 -3.95
C ALA A 191 -2.10 -19.53 -4.96
N ALA A 192 -1.41 -18.50 -4.44
CA ALA A 192 -0.49 -17.71 -5.24
C ALA A 192 0.70 -18.59 -5.65
N GLY A 193 0.89 -18.81 -6.96
CA GLY A 193 2.02 -19.57 -7.48
C GLY A 193 3.35 -18.95 -7.05
N THR A 194 4.28 -19.80 -6.59
CA THR A 194 5.67 -19.44 -6.34
C THR A 194 6.36 -19.30 -7.70
N GLY A 195 6.25 -18.11 -8.31
CA GLY A 195 6.73 -17.83 -9.67
C GLY A 195 8.03 -18.54 -10.00
N ALA A 196 7.94 -19.63 -10.76
CA ALA A 196 9.10 -20.22 -11.39
C ALA A 196 9.62 -19.23 -12.44
N GLU A 197 10.92 -18.94 -12.41
CA GLU A 197 11.58 -17.98 -13.29
C GLU A 197 11.30 -18.30 -14.76
N ALA A 198 10.47 -17.48 -15.41
CA ALA A 198 10.43 -17.46 -16.87
C ALA A 198 11.83 -17.13 -17.39
N GLU A 199 12.27 -17.78 -18.46
CA GLU A 199 13.59 -17.58 -19.03
C GLU A 199 13.84 -16.09 -19.34
N ARG A 200 14.71 -15.47 -18.52
CA ARG A 200 14.80 -14.02 -18.39
C ARG A 200 15.36 -13.39 -19.66
N SER A 201 14.56 -12.51 -20.28
CA SER A 201 15.09 -11.62 -21.31
C SER A 201 16.09 -10.63 -20.69
N ALA A 202 17.11 -10.23 -21.45
CA ALA A 202 18.12 -9.26 -20.98
C ALA A 202 17.45 -7.92 -20.62
N ASP A 203 17.93 -7.28 -19.55
CA ASP A 203 17.40 -6.00 -19.11
C ASP A 203 17.70 -4.91 -20.15
N ARG A 204 16.66 -4.21 -20.61
CA ARG A 204 16.79 -3.10 -21.55
C ARG A 204 17.08 -1.80 -20.79
N LYS A 205 18.16 -1.10 -21.16
CA LYS A 205 18.53 0.18 -20.56
C LYS A 205 17.39 1.19 -20.65
N GLY A 206 16.93 1.70 -19.51
CA GLY A 206 15.84 2.69 -19.43
C GLY A 206 14.43 2.10 -19.38
N TRP A 207 14.28 0.78 -19.37
CA TRP A 207 12.99 0.09 -19.22
C TRP A 207 12.80 -0.37 -17.77
N SER A 208 11.55 -0.49 -17.36
CA SER A 208 11.13 -1.08 -16.09
C SER A 208 10.74 -2.54 -16.29
N ARG A 209 10.97 -3.37 -15.29
CA ARG A 209 10.66 -4.81 -15.32
C ARG A 209 9.79 -5.21 -14.13
N ILE A 210 8.81 -6.08 -14.39
CA ILE A 210 7.89 -6.63 -13.40
C ILE A 210 7.69 -8.11 -13.68
N GLU A 211 8.03 -8.93 -12.70
CA GLU A 211 7.84 -10.38 -12.73
C GLU A 211 6.61 -10.74 -11.87
N GLY A 212 5.89 -11.75 -12.32
CA GLY A 212 4.73 -12.31 -11.62
C GLY A 212 4.28 -13.62 -12.27
N GLY A 213 3.14 -14.13 -11.84
CA GLY A 213 2.56 -15.33 -12.40
C GLY A 213 1.27 -15.69 -11.69
N PHE A 214 0.59 -16.69 -12.23
CA PHE A 214 -0.63 -17.24 -11.65
C PHE A 214 -0.77 -18.71 -12.04
N THR A 215 -1.57 -19.45 -11.28
CA THR A 215 -1.84 -20.87 -11.52
C THR A 215 -3.29 -21.05 -11.94
N VAL A 216 -3.55 -21.98 -12.87
CA VAL A 216 -4.90 -22.33 -13.30
C VAL A 216 -5.11 -23.86 -13.27
N PRO A 217 -6.31 -24.33 -12.92
CA PRO A 217 -6.61 -25.76 -12.76
C PRO A 217 -6.95 -26.42 -14.12
N TYR A 218 -6.08 -26.24 -15.12
CA TYR A 218 -6.23 -26.85 -16.44
C TYR A 218 -4.91 -27.45 -16.92
N THR A 219 -4.99 -28.34 -17.90
CA THR A 219 -3.82 -28.99 -18.50
C THR A 219 -2.96 -27.97 -19.26
N LEU A 220 -1.66 -28.25 -19.33
CA LEU A 220 -0.69 -27.39 -20.01
C LEU A 220 -1.12 -27.05 -21.44
N ASP A 221 -1.57 -28.05 -22.20
CA ASP A 221 -1.99 -27.88 -23.59
C ASP A 221 -3.28 -27.07 -23.73
N ALA A 222 -4.23 -27.22 -22.81
CA ALA A 222 -5.47 -26.44 -22.82
C ALA A 222 -5.18 -24.96 -22.55
N VAL A 223 -4.33 -24.66 -21.57
CA VAL A 223 -3.93 -23.28 -21.26
C VAL A 223 -3.12 -22.70 -22.42
N TRP A 224 -2.19 -23.49 -22.99
CA TRP A 224 -1.40 -23.05 -24.14
C TRP A 224 -2.28 -22.74 -25.36
N ALA A 225 -3.30 -23.56 -25.64
CA ALA A 225 -4.27 -23.30 -26.70
C ALA A 225 -5.11 -22.04 -26.41
N PHE A 226 -5.59 -21.86 -25.18
CA PHE A 226 -6.34 -20.67 -24.77
C PHE A 226 -5.52 -19.39 -24.96
N MET A 227 -4.23 -19.40 -24.64
CA MET A 227 -3.34 -18.24 -24.80
C MET A 227 -3.13 -17.82 -26.27
N ALA A 228 -3.54 -18.66 -27.24
CA ALA A 228 -3.55 -18.32 -28.67
C ALA A 228 -4.79 -17.50 -29.09
N ASP A 229 -5.89 -17.62 -28.34
CA ASP A 229 -7.13 -16.89 -28.59
C ASP A 229 -7.01 -15.46 -28.03
N LEU A 230 -6.41 -14.58 -28.83
CA LEU A 230 -6.16 -13.19 -28.44
C LEU A 230 -7.44 -12.43 -28.02
N PRO A 231 -8.61 -12.58 -28.67
CA PRO A 231 -9.87 -12.02 -28.18
C PRO A 231 -10.29 -12.53 -26.79
N ALA A 232 -10.21 -13.85 -26.56
CA ALA A 232 -10.54 -14.43 -25.25
C ALA A 232 -9.52 -14.02 -24.18
N VAL A 233 -8.24 -13.94 -24.53
CA VAL A 233 -7.19 -13.44 -23.64
C VAL A 233 -7.38 -11.95 -23.34
N ALA A 234 -7.64 -11.12 -24.35
CA ALA A 234 -7.79 -9.68 -24.17
C ALA A 234 -8.99 -9.33 -23.27
N GLY A 235 -10.12 -10.03 -23.40
CA GLY A 235 -11.26 -9.78 -22.51
C GLY A 235 -11.05 -10.27 -21.06
N CYS A 236 -9.99 -11.03 -20.77
CA CYS A 236 -9.56 -11.31 -19.39
C CYS A 236 -8.79 -10.13 -18.78
N LEU A 237 -8.31 -9.19 -19.60
CA LEU A 237 -7.58 -8.01 -19.15
C LEU A 237 -8.54 -6.82 -18.97
N PRO A 238 -8.72 -6.31 -17.75
CA PRO A 238 -9.69 -5.25 -17.51
C PRO A 238 -9.37 -3.97 -18.28
N GLY A 239 -10.37 -3.45 -19.00
CA GLY A 239 -10.26 -2.22 -19.78
C GLY A 239 -9.57 -2.40 -21.14
N ALA A 240 -9.13 -3.60 -21.50
CA ALA A 240 -8.59 -3.91 -22.82
C ALA A 240 -9.72 -4.24 -23.81
N VAL A 241 -9.64 -3.66 -25.00
CA VAL A 241 -10.58 -3.91 -26.10
C VAL A 241 -9.77 -3.99 -27.38
N LEU A 242 -9.93 -5.10 -28.11
CA LEU A 242 -9.38 -5.25 -29.46
C LEU A 242 -10.32 -4.59 -30.46
N THR A 243 -9.76 -3.80 -31.37
CA THR A 243 -10.50 -3.12 -32.45
C THR A 243 -10.24 -3.77 -33.80
N GLU A 244 -9.02 -4.28 -34.02
CA GLU A 244 -8.63 -4.99 -35.24
C GLU A 244 -7.73 -6.18 -34.87
N MET A 245 -7.86 -7.28 -35.60
CA MET A 245 -6.98 -8.43 -35.47
C MET A 245 -6.70 -9.04 -36.85
N GLU A 246 -5.42 -9.26 -37.15
CA GLU A 246 -4.95 -9.92 -38.37
C GLU A 246 -3.86 -10.92 -37.99
N GLY A 247 -4.27 -12.18 -37.79
CA GLY A 247 -3.39 -13.24 -37.29
C GLY A 247 -2.77 -12.87 -35.93
N GLU A 248 -1.44 -12.76 -35.90
CA GLU A 248 -0.67 -12.44 -34.69
C GLU A 248 -0.66 -10.95 -34.33
N LYS A 249 -1.14 -10.08 -35.21
CA LYS A 249 -1.14 -8.62 -35.01
C LYS A 249 -2.51 -8.18 -34.52
N VAL A 250 -2.53 -7.40 -33.45
CA VAL A 250 -3.73 -6.81 -32.89
C VAL A 250 -3.58 -5.31 -32.74
N LYS A 251 -4.68 -4.59 -32.97
CA LYS A 251 -4.83 -3.19 -32.56
C LYS A 251 -5.98 -3.09 -31.57
N GLY A 252 -5.87 -2.13 -30.69
CA GLY A 252 -6.90 -1.90 -29.70
C GLY A 252 -6.54 -0.77 -28.77
N HIS A 253 -7.26 -0.74 -27.66
CA HIS A 253 -6.97 0.19 -26.59
C HIS A 253 -7.04 -0.51 -25.24
N ILE A 254 -6.32 0.04 -24.27
CA ILE A 254 -6.43 -0.32 -22.87
C ILE A 254 -6.71 0.94 -22.04
N ALA A 255 -7.84 0.93 -21.34
CA ALA A 255 -8.20 1.98 -20.40
C ALA A 255 -7.85 1.54 -18.97
N ILE A 256 -6.99 2.32 -18.33
CA ILE A 256 -6.51 2.06 -16.98
C ILE A 256 -6.95 3.20 -16.08
N LYS A 257 -7.66 2.86 -15.00
CA LYS A 257 -8.02 3.81 -13.95
C LYS A 257 -7.39 3.35 -12.63
N PHE A 258 -6.59 4.21 -12.04
CA PHE A 258 -5.87 3.91 -10.80
C PHE A 258 -5.82 5.15 -9.90
N GLY A 259 -6.69 5.18 -8.89
CA GLY A 259 -6.86 6.35 -8.02
C GLY A 259 -7.25 7.60 -8.85
N PRO A 260 -6.53 8.73 -8.68
CA PRO A 260 -6.78 9.94 -9.48
C PRO A 260 -6.22 9.83 -10.92
N MET A 261 -5.38 8.82 -11.22
CA MET A 261 -4.86 8.63 -12.57
C MET A 261 -5.86 7.91 -13.46
N SER A 262 -6.05 8.44 -14.66
CA SER A 262 -6.74 7.77 -15.75
C SER A 262 -5.88 7.86 -17.00
N ALA A 263 -5.71 6.75 -17.69
CA ALA A 263 -5.00 6.67 -18.96
C ALA A 263 -5.76 5.75 -19.92
N ARG A 264 -5.71 6.08 -21.20
CA ARG A 264 -6.27 5.29 -22.28
C ARG A 264 -5.22 5.19 -23.38
N PHE A 265 -4.50 4.07 -23.39
CA PHE A 265 -3.49 3.82 -24.40
C PHE A 265 -4.12 3.18 -25.62
N GLU A 266 -4.00 3.83 -26.76
CA GLU A 266 -4.37 3.29 -28.07
C GLU A 266 -3.10 2.80 -28.76
N GLY A 267 -3.12 1.57 -29.26
CA GLY A 267 -1.89 0.93 -29.69
C GLY A 267 -2.06 -0.34 -30.49
N ALA A 268 -0.92 -0.93 -30.83
CA ALA A 268 -0.82 -2.18 -31.54
C ALA A 268 0.14 -3.12 -30.82
N ALA A 269 -0.14 -4.41 -30.89
CA ALA A 269 0.73 -5.44 -30.36
C ALA A 269 0.85 -6.62 -31.34
N ARG A 270 1.92 -7.38 -31.21
CA ARG A 270 2.16 -8.61 -31.96
C ARG A 270 2.55 -9.73 -31.02
N LEU A 271 1.86 -10.86 -31.14
CA LEU A 271 2.19 -12.09 -30.41
C LEU A 271 3.21 -12.90 -31.19
N GLN A 272 4.26 -13.38 -30.52
CA GLN A 272 5.21 -14.36 -31.02
C GLN A 272 5.14 -15.58 -30.10
N ARG A 273 5.14 -16.78 -30.67
CA ARG A 273 4.98 -18.03 -29.91
C ARG A 273 6.08 -19.03 -30.26
N ASP A 274 6.47 -19.78 -29.25
CA ASP A 274 7.34 -20.94 -29.35
C ASP A 274 6.60 -22.12 -28.72
N ASP A 275 6.03 -22.96 -29.59
CA ASP A 275 5.22 -24.11 -29.20
C ASP A 275 6.04 -25.23 -28.54
N ALA A 276 7.35 -25.30 -28.85
CA ALA A 276 8.25 -26.31 -28.29
C ALA A 276 8.54 -26.02 -26.81
N ASN A 277 8.76 -24.74 -26.47
CA ASN A 277 9.07 -24.31 -25.11
C ASN A 277 7.86 -23.76 -24.33
N LYS A 278 6.65 -23.80 -24.93
CA LYS A 278 5.41 -23.25 -24.36
C LYS A 278 5.59 -21.82 -23.88
N ARG A 279 6.24 -21.00 -24.72
CA ARG A 279 6.62 -19.63 -24.42
C ARG A 279 6.05 -18.65 -25.43
N GLY A 280 5.46 -17.56 -24.96
CA GLY A 280 4.98 -16.49 -25.83
C GLY A 280 5.55 -15.13 -25.43
N VAL A 281 5.65 -14.22 -26.40
CA VAL A 281 6.02 -12.83 -26.17
C VAL A 281 5.06 -11.92 -26.94
N LEU A 282 4.31 -11.09 -26.23
CA LEU A 282 3.47 -10.06 -26.80
C LEU A 282 4.21 -8.73 -26.74
N LYS A 283 4.60 -8.20 -27.90
CA LYS A 283 5.31 -6.92 -28.02
C LYS A 283 4.36 -5.86 -28.52
N GLY A 284 4.24 -4.75 -27.81
CA GLY A 284 3.30 -3.69 -28.17
C GLY A 284 3.79 -2.30 -27.85
N ALA A 285 3.13 -1.32 -28.47
CA ALA A 285 3.31 0.08 -28.18
C ALA A 285 1.99 0.83 -28.37
N GLY A 286 1.82 1.90 -27.62
CA GLY A 286 0.64 2.75 -27.69
C GLY A 286 0.88 4.15 -27.15
N GLN A 287 -0.07 5.03 -27.44
CA GLN A 287 -0.07 6.40 -26.98
C GLN A 287 -1.33 6.68 -26.19
N ASP A 288 -1.16 7.36 -25.06
CA ASP A 288 -2.26 7.80 -24.22
C ASP A 288 -2.98 9.00 -24.87
N SER A 289 -4.29 8.88 -25.03
CA SER A 289 -5.12 9.90 -25.68
C SER A 289 -5.34 11.16 -24.83
N LEU A 290 -5.03 11.10 -23.52
CA LEU A 290 -5.27 12.20 -22.56
C LEU A 290 -4.01 13.04 -22.31
N SER A 291 -2.89 12.38 -22.03
CA SER A 291 -1.61 13.01 -21.63
C SER A 291 -0.56 13.03 -22.73
N ASN A 292 -0.83 12.41 -23.89
CA ASN A 292 0.14 12.17 -24.96
C ASN A 292 1.38 11.35 -24.53
N SER A 293 1.29 10.65 -23.39
CA SER A 293 2.35 9.74 -22.95
C SER A 293 2.46 8.55 -23.89
N LYS A 294 3.68 8.07 -24.15
CA LYS A 294 3.94 6.92 -25.01
C LYS A 294 4.39 5.73 -24.17
N ALA A 295 3.77 4.58 -24.38
CA ALA A 295 4.12 3.33 -23.74
C ALA A 295 4.63 2.34 -24.79
N ALA A 296 5.68 1.60 -24.45
CA ALA A 296 6.11 0.43 -25.20
C ALA A 296 6.36 -0.70 -24.19
N GLY A 297 5.97 -1.93 -24.53
CA GLY A 297 6.03 -3.06 -23.60
C GLY A 297 6.20 -4.39 -24.29
N ASP A 298 6.98 -5.27 -23.66
CA ASP A 298 7.16 -6.67 -24.01
C ASP A 298 6.63 -7.51 -22.84
N ILE A 299 5.57 -8.30 -23.08
CA ILE A 299 5.01 -9.24 -22.11
C ILE A 299 5.43 -10.64 -22.53
N ALA A 300 6.43 -11.20 -21.86
CA ALA A 300 6.79 -12.60 -22.01
C ALA A 300 5.99 -13.46 -21.03
N TYR A 301 5.57 -14.64 -21.47
CA TYR A 301 4.96 -15.64 -20.61
C TYR A 301 5.50 -17.04 -20.93
N GLN A 302 5.57 -17.87 -19.89
CA GLN A 302 6.02 -19.25 -20.00
C GLN A 302 5.09 -20.14 -19.17
N LEU A 303 4.64 -21.24 -19.77
CA LEU A 303 3.77 -22.19 -19.08
C LEU A 303 4.55 -23.40 -18.59
N LYS A 304 4.22 -23.86 -17.39
CA LYS A 304 4.78 -25.06 -16.80
C LYS A 304 3.68 -25.89 -16.14
N ALA A 305 3.67 -27.19 -16.39
CA ALA A 305 2.80 -28.11 -15.66
C ALA A 305 3.30 -28.25 -14.22
N LEU A 306 2.43 -27.96 -13.25
CA LEU A 306 2.68 -28.25 -11.83
C LEU A 306 2.11 -29.63 -11.45
N ALA A 307 0.95 -29.98 -12.02
CA ALA A 307 0.32 -31.29 -11.90
C ALA A 307 -0.43 -31.63 -13.20
N ALA A 308 -1.07 -32.81 -13.26
CA ALA A 308 -1.78 -33.29 -14.45
C ALA A 308 -2.83 -32.30 -14.99
N HIS A 309 -3.54 -31.61 -14.09
CA HIS A 309 -4.56 -30.61 -14.40
C HIS A 309 -4.27 -29.27 -13.73
N GLU A 310 -2.99 -28.93 -13.54
CA GLU A 310 -2.59 -27.67 -12.92
C GLU A 310 -1.40 -27.08 -13.66
N THR A 311 -1.56 -25.86 -14.14
CA THR A 311 -0.56 -25.16 -14.95
C THR A 311 -0.22 -23.81 -14.33
N GLU A 312 1.06 -23.56 -14.16
CA GLU A 312 1.61 -22.25 -13.82
C GLU A 312 1.85 -21.45 -15.10
N VAL A 313 1.45 -20.18 -15.08
CA VAL A 313 1.78 -19.18 -16.10
C VAL A 313 2.70 -18.14 -15.46
N ALA A 314 4.00 -18.24 -15.73
CA ALA A 314 4.97 -17.24 -15.34
C ALA A 314 4.96 -16.09 -16.34
N VAL A 315 4.98 -14.84 -15.85
CA VAL A 315 4.86 -13.61 -16.65
C VAL A 315 6.02 -12.66 -16.33
N ASP A 316 6.70 -12.20 -17.36
CA ASP A 316 7.77 -11.21 -17.32
C ASP A 316 7.41 -10.01 -18.20
N LEU A 317 7.05 -8.90 -17.57
CA LEU A 317 6.72 -7.64 -18.25
C LEU A 317 7.94 -6.71 -18.22
N GLN A 318 8.44 -6.33 -19.40
CA GLN A 318 9.31 -5.18 -19.56
C GLN A 318 8.56 -4.05 -20.25
N TYR A 319 8.69 -2.82 -19.77
CA TYR A 319 8.04 -1.66 -20.39
C TYR A 319 8.83 -0.36 -20.25
N SER A 320 8.60 0.57 -21.17
CA SER A 320 9.02 1.96 -21.06
C SER A 320 7.82 2.88 -21.18
N LEU A 321 7.87 3.98 -20.44
CA LEU A 321 6.84 5.02 -20.46
C LEU A 321 7.53 6.37 -20.60
N GLN A 322 7.09 7.16 -21.57
CA GLN A 322 7.60 8.49 -21.87
C GLN A 322 6.47 9.52 -21.79
N GLY A 323 6.80 10.76 -21.46
CA GLY A 323 5.83 11.84 -21.30
C GLY A 323 5.37 12.03 -19.84
N PRO A 324 4.27 12.78 -19.61
CA PRO A 324 3.82 13.14 -18.26
C PRO A 324 3.57 11.95 -17.33
N LEU A 325 3.17 10.79 -17.86
CA LEU A 325 2.95 9.59 -17.06
C LEU A 325 4.24 8.85 -16.68
N ALA A 326 5.40 9.17 -17.28
CA ALA A 326 6.67 8.51 -17.00
C ALA A 326 7.09 8.60 -15.52
N GLN A 327 6.66 9.65 -14.82
CA GLN A 327 6.89 9.83 -13.38
C GLN A 327 6.32 8.68 -12.53
N PHE A 328 5.29 7.99 -13.01
CA PHE A 328 4.64 6.88 -12.29
C PHE A 328 5.32 5.53 -12.52
N SER A 329 6.07 5.37 -13.61
CA SER A 329 6.72 4.11 -14.02
C SER A 329 7.69 3.55 -12.98
N ARG A 330 8.26 4.38 -12.11
CA ARG A 330 9.26 3.96 -11.10
C ARG A 330 8.66 3.76 -9.70
N SER A 331 7.36 3.97 -9.53
CA SER A 331 6.71 3.84 -8.23
C SER A 331 6.53 2.37 -7.83
N GLY A 332 6.70 2.05 -6.54
CA GLY A 332 6.30 0.74 -6.01
C GLY A 332 4.80 0.46 -6.21
N LEU A 333 4.02 1.53 -6.31
CA LEU A 333 2.58 1.51 -6.53
C LEU A 333 2.19 0.91 -7.88
N VAL A 334 2.87 1.27 -8.97
CA VAL A 334 2.64 0.67 -10.30
C VAL A 334 3.02 -0.81 -10.30
N ARG A 335 4.07 -1.21 -9.56
CA ARG A 335 4.45 -2.62 -9.44
C ARG A 335 3.40 -3.45 -8.72
N ASP A 336 2.88 -2.95 -7.59
CA ASP A 336 1.80 -3.60 -6.86
C ASP A 336 0.51 -3.68 -7.70
N PHE A 337 0.19 -2.62 -8.44
CA PHE A 337 -0.94 -2.58 -9.35
C PHE A 337 -0.83 -3.62 -10.48
N VAL A 338 0.32 -3.72 -11.15
CA VAL A 338 0.53 -4.69 -12.23
C VAL A 338 0.47 -6.13 -11.68
N ARG A 339 1.04 -6.41 -10.51
CA ARG A 339 0.92 -7.75 -9.88
C ARG A 339 -0.54 -8.10 -9.59
N ARG A 340 -1.33 -7.13 -9.11
CA ARG A 340 -2.77 -7.29 -8.90
C ARG A 340 -3.50 -7.60 -10.21
N MET A 341 -3.19 -6.86 -11.28
CA MET A 341 -3.74 -7.13 -12.60
C MET A 341 -3.40 -8.53 -13.11
N ILE A 342 -2.16 -9.02 -12.88
CA ILE A 342 -1.76 -10.39 -13.25
C ILE A 342 -2.59 -11.43 -12.49
N ALA A 343 -2.82 -11.23 -11.19
CA ALA A 343 -3.64 -12.14 -10.39
C ALA A 343 -5.12 -12.14 -10.83
N ASP A 344 -5.69 -10.96 -11.09
CA ASP A 344 -7.10 -10.85 -11.52
C ASP A 344 -7.30 -11.32 -12.97
N PHE A 345 -6.28 -11.17 -13.81
CA PHE A 345 -6.22 -11.80 -15.12
C PHE A 345 -6.24 -13.32 -15.00
N GLY A 346 -5.42 -13.91 -14.11
CA GLY A 346 -5.42 -15.36 -13.87
C GLY A 346 -6.78 -15.91 -13.45
N LYS A 347 -7.49 -15.22 -12.55
CA LYS A 347 -8.87 -15.58 -12.19
C LYS A 347 -9.82 -15.51 -13.37
N SER A 348 -9.68 -14.50 -14.22
CA SER A 348 -10.52 -14.31 -15.41
C SER A 348 -10.25 -15.40 -16.45
N VAL A 349 -8.99 -15.78 -16.66
CA VAL A 349 -8.60 -16.94 -17.48
C VAL A 349 -9.23 -18.21 -16.94
N ALA A 350 -9.10 -18.45 -15.63
CA ALA A 350 -9.64 -19.64 -15.02
C ALA A 350 -11.16 -19.77 -15.20
N ARG A 351 -11.89 -18.66 -15.03
CA ARG A 351 -13.34 -18.59 -15.27
C ARG A 351 -13.72 -18.78 -16.72
N ARG A 352 -12.96 -18.19 -17.66
CA ARG A 352 -13.30 -18.24 -19.10
C ARG A 352 -13.07 -19.62 -19.70
N MET A 353 -12.14 -20.38 -19.13
CA MET A 353 -11.88 -21.77 -19.47
C MET A 353 -12.83 -22.78 -18.79
N ASP A 354 -13.65 -22.34 -17.82
CA ASP A 354 -14.48 -23.24 -17.02
C ASP A 354 -15.59 -23.89 -17.85
N PRO A 355 -15.54 -25.23 -18.08
CA PRO A 355 -16.51 -25.94 -18.90
C PRO A 355 -17.94 -25.88 -18.34
N THR A 356 -18.11 -25.61 -17.05
CA THR A 356 -19.41 -25.64 -16.35
C THR A 356 -20.22 -24.35 -16.50
N LEU A 357 -19.57 -23.26 -16.92
CA LEU A 357 -20.20 -21.95 -17.11
C LEU A 357 -20.74 -21.79 -18.53
N SER A 358 -21.88 -21.11 -18.66
CA SER A 358 -22.44 -20.71 -19.96
C SER A 358 -21.57 -19.65 -20.64
N ASP A 359 -21.72 -19.47 -21.96
CA ASP A 359 -20.94 -18.48 -22.72
C ASP A 359 -21.16 -17.05 -22.20
N ALA A 360 -22.36 -16.74 -21.70
CA ALA A 360 -22.69 -15.46 -21.07
C ALA A 360 -21.94 -15.27 -19.74
N GLU A 361 -21.82 -16.33 -18.93
CA GLU A 361 -21.11 -16.30 -17.65
C GLU A 361 -19.59 -16.27 -17.81
N ARG A 362 -19.05 -16.89 -18.87
CA ARG A 362 -17.63 -16.82 -19.27
C ARG A 362 -17.25 -15.46 -19.82
N SER A 363 -18.16 -14.81 -20.53
CA SER A 363 -17.93 -13.52 -21.20
C SER A 363 -18.24 -12.30 -20.33
N GLN A 364 -18.84 -12.50 -19.16
CA GLN A 364 -19.12 -11.42 -18.22
C GLN A 364 -17.80 -10.90 -17.65
N ALA A 365 -17.33 -9.76 -18.18
CA ALA A 365 -16.15 -9.08 -17.68
C ALA A 365 -16.27 -8.90 -16.17
N VAL A 366 -15.24 -9.34 -15.42
CA VAL A 366 -15.09 -8.97 -14.01
C VAL A 366 -15.03 -7.44 -14.01
N ARG A 367 -16.15 -6.79 -13.70
CA ARG A 367 -16.20 -5.33 -13.59
C ARG A 367 -15.13 -4.95 -12.57
N LEU A 368 -14.16 -4.17 -13.02
CA LEU A 368 -13.27 -3.41 -12.14
C LEU A 368 -14.16 -2.69 -11.16
N ASN A 369 -14.31 -3.22 -9.95
CA ASN A 369 -14.80 -2.45 -8.83
C ASN A 369 -13.55 -1.75 -8.30
N PRO A 370 -13.31 -0.47 -8.65
CA PRO A 370 -12.07 0.21 -8.31
C PRO A 370 -11.93 0.31 -6.79
N ALA A 371 -13.07 0.36 -6.08
CA ALA A 371 -13.12 0.24 -4.63
C ALA A 371 -12.69 -1.17 -4.19
N ALA A 372 -13.29 -2.25 -4.69
CA ALA A 372 -12.90 -3.61 -4.26
C ALA A 372 -11.46 -4.00 -4.63
N MET A 373 -10.88 -3.44 -5.70
CA MET A 373 -9.46 -3.65 -6.02
C MET A 373 -8.55 -2.83 -5.11
N PHE A 374 -8.89 -1.57 -4.84
CA PHE A 374 -8.15 -0.73 -3.89
C PHE A 374 -8.24 -1.32 -2.47
N PHE A 375 -9.45 -1.65 -2.03
CA PHE A 375 -9.73 -2.30 -0.75
C PHE A 375 -9.19 -3.72 -0.69
N GLY A 376 -9.12 -4.45 -1.81
CA GLY A 376 -8.56 -5.78 -1.81
C GLY A 376 -7.02 -5.76 -1.78
N VAL A 377 -6.36 -4.75 -2.35
CA VAL A 377 -4.91 -4.50 -2.18
C VAL A 377 -4.64 -4.06 -0.74
N LEU A 378 -5.55 -3.25 -0.18
CA LEU A 378 -5.58 -2.89 1.23
C LEU A 378 -5.78 -4.13 2.12
N TRP A 379 -6.67 -5.06 1.73
CA TRP A 379 -7.09 -6.22 2.51
C TRP A 379 -6.11 -7.39 2.44
N GLU A 380 -5.44 -7.61 1.31
CA GLU A 380 -4.30 -8.55 1.27
C GLU A 380 -3.10 -8.04 2.05
N ARG A 381 -2.90 -6.71 2.07
CA ARG A 381 -1.95 -6.09 3.00
C ARG A 381 -2.37 -6.31 4.45
N VAL A 382 -3.66 -6.18 4.79
CA VAL A 382 -4.21 -6.50 6.11
C VAL A 382 -4.08 -8.00 6.45
N LYS A 383 -4.34 -8.93 5.54
CA LYS A 383 -4.20 -10.39 5.79
C LYS A 383 -2.74 -10.81 5.99
N ARG A 384 -1.79 -10.26 5.23
CA ARG A 384 -0.35 -10.43 5.49
C ARG A 384 0.09 -9.82 6.82
N TRP A 385 -0.72 -8.93 7.38
CA TRP A 385 -0.48 -8.27 8.65
C TRP A 385 -1.07 -9.05 9.85
N PHE A 386 -1.99 -10.01 9.61
CA PHE A 386 -2.63 -10.84 10.63
C PHE A 386 -2.21 -12.32 10.64
N GLY A 387 -1.26 -12.75 9.79
CA GLY A 387 -0.58 -14.06 9.94
C GLY A 387 -1.49 -15.30 9.87
N ALA A 388 -1.90 -15.69 8.67
CA ALA A 388 -2.19 -17.09 8.36
C ALA A 388 -1.26 -17.50 7.21
N ARG A 389 -0.56 -18.62 7.40
CA ARG A 389 0.41 -19.19 6.45
C ARG A 389 -0.19 -19.42 5.07
#